data_AF-A0A328WBH5-F1
#
_entry.id   AF-A0A328WBH5-F1
#
_cell.length_a   1.000
_cell.length_b   1.000
_cell.length_c   1.000
_cell.angle_alpha   90.00
_cell.angle_beta   90.00
_cell.angle_gamma   90.00
#
_symmetry.space_group_name_H-M   'P 1'
#
loop_
_entity.id
_entity.type
_entity.pdbx_description
1 polymer ?
#
loop_
_entity_poly.entity_id
_entity_poly.type
_entity_poly.pdbx_seq_one_letter_code
_entity_poly.pdbx_strand_id
1 'polypeptide(L)'
;MKRNILFVLLISVLLTSCNQNEQIIYSAPTNVQITDYIYSNSLDIQDSVWIKDAVIILLENSLISLYTDEHEKVYDHKLSWGSNATEPVIVGNGVPYVAIILNDKLLSLGAERILITYTNGKPYLRGITKKKGYLISNTESNEIDNIIIFDKDDNELYKKRK
;
A
#
# COMPACT_ATOMS: atom_id res chain seq x y z
N MET A 1 -44.69 -38.88 -28.94
CA MET A 1 -43.43 -38.08 -28.90
C MET A 1 -43.49 -36.78 -28.09
N LYS A 2 -44.65 -36.23 -27.72
CA LYS A 2 -44.72 -34.97 -26.93
C LYS A 2 -44.45 -35.11 -25.42
N ARG A 3 -44.62 -36.31 -24.85
CA ARG A 3 -44.49 -36.56 -23.39
C ARG A 3 -43.03 -36.72 -22.92
N ASN A 4 -42.10 -37.06 -23.80
CA ASN A 4 -40.68 -37.24 -23.45
C ASN A 4 -39.88 -35.94 -23.49
N ILE A 5 -40.37 -34.91 -24.21
CA ILE A 5 -39.72 -33.59 -24.29
C ILE A 5 -39.85 -32.85 -22.95
N LEU A 6 -40.98 -33.04 -22.25
CA LEU A 6 -41.22 -32.42 -20.94
C LEU A 6 -40.26 -32.92 -19.86
N PHE A 7 -39.91 -34.21 -19.89
CA PHE A 7 -38.97 -34.81 -18.94
C PHE A 7 -37.53 -34.38 -19.18
N VAL A 8 -37.12 -34.21 -20.44
CA VAL A 8 -35.77 -33.72 -20.79
C VAL A 8 -35.59 -32.26 -20.34
N LEU A 9 -36.63 -31.43 -20.49
CA LEU A 9 -36.62 -30.04 -20.02
C LEU A 9 -36.53 -29.94 -18.49
N LEU A 10 -37.22 -30.83 -17.75
CA LEU A 10 -37.20 -30.82 -16.29
C LEU A 10 -35.81 -31.20 -15.72
N ILE A 11 -35.11 -32.12 -16.38
CA ILE A 11 -33.76 -32.54 -15.97
C ILE A 11 -32.71 -31.45 -16.29
N SER A 12 -32.87 -30.71 -17.39
CA SER A 12 -31.95 -29.62 -17.74
C SER A 12 -31.99 -28.43 -16.77
N VAL A 13 -33.13 -28.18 -16.12
CA VAL A 13 -33.26 -27.09 -15.12
C VAL A 13 -32.61 -27.46 -13.77
N LEU A 14 -32.48 -28.75 -13.46
CA LEU A 14 -31.82 -29.21 -12.23
C LEU A 14 -30.28 -29.20 -12.33
N LEU A 15 -29.73 -29.18 -13.55
CA LEU A 15 -28.28 -29.15 -13.79
C LEU A 15 -27.71 -27.73 -13.91
N THR A 16 -28.55 -26.70 -14.00
CA THR A 16 -28.13 -25.31 -13.80
C THR A 16 -28.08 -25.03 -12.29
N SER A 17 -27.22 -25.76 -11.59
CA SER A 17 -26.76 -25.32 -10.27
C SER A 17 -26.10 -23.97 -10.51
N CYS A 18 -26.77 -22.92 -10.07
CA CYS A 18 -26.22 -21.57 -10.04
C CYS A 18 -24.95 -21.69 -9.21
N ASN A 19 -23.77 -21.69 -9.85
CA ASN A 19 -22.53 -21.38 -9.16
C ASN A 19 -22.73 -19.97 -8.64
N GLN A 20 -23.28 -19.85 -7.43
CA GLN A 20 -23.04 -18.70 -6.59
C GLN A 20 -21.53 -18.68 -6.48
N ASN A 21 -20.87 -17.87 -7.31
CA ASN A 21 -19.48 -17.53 -7.11
C ASN A 21 -19.42 -17.01 -5.68
N GLU A 22 -18.95 -17.85 -4.76
CA GLU A 22 -18.71 -17.45 -3.39
C GLU A 22 -17.86 -16.19 -3.46
N GLN A 23 -18.42 -15.09 -2.99
CA GLN A 23 -17.73 -13.81 -3.02
C GLN A 23 -16.59 -13.92 -2.02
N ILE A 24 -15.36 -14.10 -2.52
CA ILE A 24 -14.15 -14.15 -1.69
C ILE A 24 -14.09 -12.86 -0.86
N ILE A 25 -14.00 -13.02 0.47
CA ILE A 25 -13.95 -11.91 1.40
C ILE A 25 -12.48 -11.69 1.78
N TYR A 26 -11.94 -10.55 1.37
CA TYR A 26 -10.58 -10.18 1.72
C TYR A 26 -10.52 -9.46 3.06
N SER A 27 -9.45 -9.75 3.80
CA SER A 27 -9.14 -9.21 5.12
C SER A 27 -7.65 -8.89 5.22
N ALA A 28 -7.28 -8.05 6.19
CA ALA A 28 -5.88 -7.74 6.41
C ALA A 28 -5.17 -8.95 7.05
N PRO A 29 -3.94 -9.31 6.61
CA PRO A 29 -3.22 -10.45 7.15
C PRO A 29 -2.86 -10.21 8.61
N THR A 30 -2.66 -11.23 9.41
CA THR A 30 -2.18 -11.09 10.80
C THR A 30 -0.71 -10.67 10.86
N ASN A 31 -0.26 -10.12 12.00
CA ASN A 31 1.16 -9.80 12.24
C ASN A 31 2.09 -11.01 12.01
N VAL A 32 1.64 -12.22 12.34
CA VAL A 32 2.41 -13.45 12.15
C VAL A 32 2.56 -13.74 10.66
N GLN A 33 1.46 -13.74 9.90
CA GLN A 33 1.49 -13.94 8.44
C GLN A 33 2.36 -12.90 7.72
N ILE A 34 2.33 -11.64 8.16
CA ILE A 34 3.19 -10.58 7.64
C ILE A 34 4.66 -10.91 7.90
N THR A 35 5.00 -11.24 9.15
CA THR A 35 6.38 -11.56 9.55
C THR A 35 6.91 -12.78 8.79
N ASP A 36 6.10 -13.84 8.67
CA ASP A 36 6.46 -15.06 7.94
C ASP A 36 6.67 -14.78 6.45
N TYR A 37 5.81 -13.97 5.82
CA TYR A 37 5.97 -13.57 4.43
C TYR A 37 7.26 -12.76 4.22
N ILE A 38 7.54 -11.79 5.09
CA ILE A 38 8.76 -10.96 5.05
C ILE A 38 10.01 -11.84 5.16
N TYR A 39 10.03 -12.75 6.14
CA TYR A 39 11.15 -13.63 6.39
C TYR A 39 11.38 -14.61 5.24
N SER A 40 10.31 -15.28 4.80
CA SER A 40 10.37 -16.29 3.72
C SER A 40 10.84 -15.70 2.39
N ASN A 41 10.54 -14.43 2.15
CA ASN A 41 10.96 -13.71 0.93
C ASN A 41 12.22 -12.85 1.12
N SER A 42 12.82 -12.86 2.32
CA SER A 42 14.02 -12.07 2.65
C SER A 42 13.89 -10.58 2.28
N LEU A 43 12.74 -9.97 2.63
CA LEU A 43 12.43 -8.59 2.22
C LEU A 43 13.14 -7.56 3.12
N ASP A 44 13.87 -6.61 2.52
CA ASP A 44 14.39 -5.43 3.23
C ASP A 44 13.37 -4.29 3.19
N ILE A 45 12.60 -4.18 4.26
CA ILE A 45 11.50 -3.23 4.38
C ILE A 45 12.04 -1.83 4.66
N GLN A 46 11.48 -0.86 3.94
CA GLN A 46 11.63 0.56 4.24
C GLN A 46 10.58 0.99 5.26
N ASP A 47 9.32 0.64 5.03
CA ASP A 47 8.20 0.96 5.91
C ASP A 47 6.98 0.06 5.66
N SER A 48 5.99 0.08 6.55
CA SER A 48 4.72 -0.59 6.35
C SER A 48 3.55 0.15 6.98
N VAL A 49 2.37 0.09 6.37
CA VAL A 49 1.13 0.67 6.93
C VAL A 49 -0.07 -0.23 6.70
N TRP A 50 -0.95 -0.30 7.70
CA TRP A 50 -2.23 -0.97 7.60
C TRP A 50 -3.26 -0.09 6.91
N ILE A 51 -3.94 -0.69 5.93
CA ILE A 51 -4.96 -0.02 5.14
C ILE A 51 -6.15 -0.96 5.07
N LYS A 52 -7.16 -0.71 5.91
CA LYS A 52 -8.47 -1.38 5.88
C LYS A 52 -8.33 -2.92 5.83
N ASP A 53 -8.36 -3.51 4.64
CA ASP A 53 -8.35 -4.95 4.36
C ASP A 53 -6.97 -5.48 3.94
N ALA A 54 -5.91 -4.68 4.06
CA ALA A 54 -4.57 -5.02 3.60
C ALA A 54 -3.48 -4.39 4.47
N VAL A 55 -2.26 -4.91 4.33
CA VAL A 55 -1.04 -4.20 4.72
C VAL A 55 -0.25 -3.82 3.48
N ILE A 56 0.30 -2.62 3.48
CA ILE A 56 1.16 -2.12 2.43
C ILE A 56 2.59 -2.14 2.96
N ILE A 57 3.50 -2.79 2.24
CA ILE A 57 4.92 -2.90 2.55
C ILE A 57 5.70 -2.13 1.48
N LEU A 58 6.47 -1.14 1.91
CA LEU A 58 7.36 -0.39 1.04
C LEU A 58 8.76 -0.99 1.06
N LEU A 59 9.27 -1.28 -0.13
CA LEU A 59 10.65 -1.64 -0.41
C LEU A 59 11.35 -0.47 -1.12
N GLU A 60 12.64 -0.58 -1.39
CA GLU A 60 13.42 0.52 -2.00
C GLU A 60 12.87 0.96 -3.37
N ASN A 61 12.43 0.01 -4.20
CA ASN A 61 11.98 0.24 -5.57
C ASN A 61 10.65 -0.44 -5.89
N SER A 62 9.93 -0.90 -4.87
CA SER A 62 8.67 -1.60 -5.04
C SER A 62 7.79 -1.48 -3.82
N LEU A 63 6.51 -1.80 -4.01
CA LEU A 63 5.49 -1.81 -3.00
C LEU A 63 4.73 -3.11 -3.12
N ILE A 64 4.46 -3.74 -1.97
CA ILE A 64 3.71 -4.99 -1.89
C ILE A 64 2.46 -4.72 -1.07
N SER A 65 1.30 -5.01 -1.65
CA SER A 65 0.04 -5.09 -0.92
C SER A 65 -0.18 -6.55 -0.52
N LEU A 66 -0.34 -6.83 0.78
CA LEU A 66 -0.68 -8.15 1.30
C LEU A 66 -2.10 -8.16 1.86
N TYR A 67 -2.85 -9.20 1.55
CA TYR A 67 -4.22 -9.44 2.00
C TYR A 67 -4.47 -10.95 2.13
N THR A 68 -5.47 -11.32 2.92
CA THR A 68 -5.87 -12.71 3.18
C THR A 68 -7.31 -12.96 2.79
N ASP A 69 -7.63 -14.17 2.34
CA ASP A 69 -9.02 -14.60 2.16
C ASP A 69 -9.61 -15.21 3.45
N GLU A 70 -10.89 -15.60 3.40
CA GLU A 70 -11.59 -16.25 4.51
C GLU A 70 -10.98 -17.60 4.95
N HIS A 71 -10.08 -18.18 4.16
CA HIS A 71 -9.34 -19.41 4.46
C HIS A 71 -7.91 -19.13 4.98
N GLU A 72 -7.63 -17.89 5.37
CA GLU A 72 -6.33 -17.41 5.87
C GLU A 72 -5.19 -17.55 4.86
N LYS A 73 -5.50 -17.73 3.57
CA LYS A 73 -4.48 -17.79 2.53
C LYS A 73 -3.98 -16.38 2.22
N VAL A 74 -2.67 -16.19 2.26
CA VAL A 74 -2.01 -14.92 1.97
C VAL A 74 -1.85 -14.73 0.46
N TYR A 75 -2.19 -13.54 -0.01
CA TYR A 75 -2.00 -13.08 -1.38
C TYR A 75 -1.19 -11.80 -1.39
N ASP A 76 -0.42 -11.62 -2.46
CA ASP A 76 0.39 -10.44 -2.66
C ASP A 76 0.19 -9.80 -4.04
N HIS A 77 0.26 -8.48 -4.08
CA HIS A 77 0.35 -7.71 -5.31
C HIS A 77 1.54 -6.77 -5.23
N LYS A 78 2.50 -6.96 -6.14
CA LYS A 78 3.73 -6.17 -6.19
C LYS A 78 3.71 -5.17 -7.34
N LEU A 79 3.92 -3.90 -7.02
CA LEU A 79 4.18 -2.82 -7.96
C LEU A 79 5.65 -2.41 -7.84
N SER A 80 6.36 -2.31 -8.96
CA SER A 80 7.78 -1.92 -8.98
C SER A 80 7.99 -0.72 -9.86
N TRP A 81 8.97 0.12 -9.52
CA TRP A 81 9.35 1.29 -10.30
C TRP A 81 10.86 1.33 -10.52
N GLY A 82 11.27 1.97 -11.62
CA GLY A 82 12.67 2.29 -11.85
C GLY A 82 13.11 3.46 -10.96
N SER A 83 14.30 3.36 -10.37
CA SER A 83 14.91 4.43 -9.58
C SER A 83 16.11 4.99 -10.33
N ASN A 84 15.95 6.17 -10.93
CA ASN A 84 17.02 6.99 -11.52
C ASN A 84 16.90 8.46 -11.09
N ALA A 85 16.12 8.75 -10.04
CA ALA A 85 15.78 10.11 -9.70
C ALA A 85 16.92 10.78 -8.92
N THR A 86 17.44 11.88 -9.46
CA THR A 86 18.32 12.81 -8.75
C THR A 86 17.56 13.71 -7.78
N GLU A 87 16.22 13.65 -7.78
CA GLU A 87 15.39 14.45 -6.88
C GLU A 87 15.67 14.09 -5.41
N PRO A 88 15.80 15.09 -4.50
CA PRO A 88 16.00 14.82 -3.09
C PRO A 88 14.87 14.01 -2.44
N VAL A 89 13.64 14.20 -2.93
CA VAL A 89 12.43 13.54 -2.44
C VAL A 89 11.59 13.06 -3.63
N ILE A 90 11.27 11.77 -3.67
CA ILE A 90 10.32 11.18 -4.63
C ILE A 90 8.99 10.96 -3.91
N VAL A 91 7.89 11.34 -4.56
CA VAL A 91 6.54 11.22 -3.98
C VAL A 91 5.68 10.36 -4.88
N GLY A 92 5.25 9.21 -4.37
CA GLY A 92 4.18 8.40 -4.93
C GLY A 92 2.85 8.79 -4.30
N ASN A 93 2.09 9.69 -4.96
CA ASN A 93 0.76 10.04 -4.51
C ASN A 93 -0.22 8.91 -4.85
N GLY A 94 -0.76 8.26 -3.82
CA GLY A 94 -1.79 7.26 -3.95
C GLY A 94 -2.95 7.52 -2.99
N VAL A 95 -4.05 6.84 -3.26
CA VAL A 95 -5.10 6.61 -2.27
C VAL A 95 -5.09 5.11 -2.03
N PRO A 96 -4.96 4.65 -0.78
CA PRO A 96 -5.14 5.38 0.47
C PRO A 96 -3.85 5.72 1.22
N TYR A 97 -2.72 5.86 0.53
CA TYR A 97 -1.43 6.20 1.13
C TYR A 97 -0.55 7.00 0.16
N VAL A 98 0.39 7.75 0.72
CA VAL A 98 1.48 8.42 0.00
C VAL A 98 2.78 7.72 0.35
N ALA A 99 3.58 7.38 -0.66
CA ALA A 99 4.96 6.96 -0.48
C ALA A 99 5.90 8.17 -0.63
N ILE A 100 6.80 8.38 0.33
CA ILE A 100 7.89 9.35 0.26
C ILE A 100 9.20 8.59 0.30
N ILE A 101 10.10 8.83 -0.65
CA ILE A 101 11.45 8.27 -0.67
C ILE A 101 12.44 9.43 -0.59
N LEU A 102 13.28 9.42 0.44
CA LEU A 102 14.37 10.36 0.66
C LEU A 102 15.64 9.81 0.03
N ASN A 103 16.42 10.70 -0.60
CA ASN A 103 17.74 10.33 -1.07
C ASN A 103 18.78 10.29 0.07
N ASP A 104 19.92 9.66 -0.19
CA ASP A 104 21.02 9.55 0.78
C ASP A 104 21.57 10.90 1.24
N LYS A 105 21.50 11.92 0.37
CA LYS A 105 21.98 13.26 0.69
C LYS A 105 21.17 13.87 1.83
N LEU A 106 19.84 13.82 1.79
CA LEU A 106 19.01 14.36 2.87
C LEU A 106 19.23 13.62 4.19
N LEU A 107 19.36 12.30 4.15
CA LEU A 107 19.69 11.51 5.34
C LEU A 107 21.05 11.92 5.91
N SER A 108 22.07 12.12 5.06
CA SER A 108 23.40 12.57 5.48
C SER A 108 23.44 13.99 6.06
N LEU A 109 22.48 14.83 5.68
CA LEU A 109 22.30 16.19 6.22
C LEU A 109 21.57 16.20 7.57
N GLY A 110 21.17 15.03 8.10
CA GLY A 110 20.52 14.92 9.41
C GLY A 110 19.01 15.13 9.36
N ALA A 111 18.36 14.73 8.26
CA ALA A 111 16.90 14.76 8.17
C ALA A 111 16.25 13.93 9.29
N GLU A 112 15.36 14.57 10.06
CA GLU A 112 14.72 13.99 11.23
C GLU A 112 13.19 13.97 11.16
N ARG A 113 12.55 14.91 10.44
CA ARG A 113 11.08 14.94 10.34
C ARG A 113 10.60 15.31 8.95
N ILE A 114 9.49 14.70 8.55
CA ILE A 114 8.70 15.02 7.36
C ILE A 114 7.42 15.70 7.80
N LEU A 115 7.14 16.89 7.27
CA LEU A 115 5.85 17.54 7.34
C LEU A 115 5.20 17.54 5.97
N ILE A 116 4.07 16.85 5.84
CA ILE A 116 3.16 17.01 4.71
C ILE A 116 2.06 17.99 5.09
N THR A 117 1.64 18.82 4.14
CA THR A 117 0.33 19.47 4.18
C THR A 117 -0.46 19.02 2.96
N TYR A 118 -1.67 18.53 3.20
CA TYR A 118 -2.60 18.15 2.15
C TYR A 118 -3.36 19.36 1.61
N THR A 119 -3.98 19.25 0.43
CA THR A 119 -4.77 20.32 -0.19
C THR A 119 -5.96 20.80 0.64
N ASN A 120 -6.45 19.99 1.58
CA ASN A 120 -7.46 20.39 2.56
C ASN A 120 -6.90 21.16 3.77
N GLY A 121 -5.60 21.47 3.77
CA GLY A 121 -4.90 22.18 4.83
C GLY A 121 -4.50 21.30 6.03
N LYS A 122 -4.85 20.01 6.05
CA LYS A 122 -4.47 19.12 7.17
C LYS A 122 -2.98 18.82 7.13
N PRO A 123 -2.23 19.07 8.23
CA PRO A 123 -0.83 18.68 8.31
C PRO A 123 -0.68 17.23 8.77
N TYR A 124 0.39 16.57 8.34
CA TYR A 124 0.84 15.29 8.86
C TYR A 124 2.35 15.35 9.13
N LEU A 125 2.74 15.10 10.37
CA LEU A 125 4.13 15.11 10.81
C LEU A 125 4.59 13.69 11.10
N ARG A 126 5.76 13.32 10.60
CA ARG A 126 6.36 12.00 10.81
C ARG A 126 7.85 12.09 11.09
N GLY A 127 8.33 11.32 12.07
CA GLY A 127 9.75 11.13 12.32
C GLY A 127 10.42 10.29 11.23
N ILE A 128 11.62 10.71 10.85
CA ILE A 128 12.54 10.03 9.93
C ILE A 128 13.44 9.13 10.79
N THR A 129 13.56 7.89 10.35
CA THR A 129 14.48 6.88 10.86
C THR A 129 15.67 6.76 9.91
N LYS A 130 16.50 5.72 10.03
CA LYS A 130 17.62 5.49 9.11
C LYS A 130 17.21 4.95 7.73
N LYS A 131 15.91 4.77 7.47
CA LYS A 131 15.38 4.23 6.21
C LYS A 131 15.13 5.35 5.19
N LYS A 132 15.01 4.99 3.91
CA LYS A 132 14.78 5.97 2.83
C LYS A 132 13.28 6.18 2.58
N GLY A 133 12.50 5.13 2.70
CA GLY A 133 11.08 5.12 2.34
C GLY A 133 10.15 5.28 3.54
N TYR A 134 9.05 6.02 3.34
CA TYR A 134 7.99 6.26 4.32
C TYR A 134 6.61 6.21 3.67
N LEU A 135 5.69 5.45 4.25
CA LEU A 135 4.28 5.36 3.86
C LEU A 135 3.39 6.17 4.79
N ILE A 136 2.70 7.15 4.27
CA ILE A 136 1.87 8.06 5.05
C ILE A 136 0.41 7.85 4.63
N SER A 137 -0.45 7.54 5.60
CA SER A 137 -1.87 7.28 5.31
C SER A 137 -2.56 8.51 4.72
N ASN A 138 -3.36 8.29 3.68
CA ASN A 138 -4.11 9.30 2.94
C ASN A 138 -5.52 8.77 2.61
N THR A 139 -6.38 8.70 3.63
CA THR A 139 -7.72 8.11 3.54
C THR A 139 -8.75 9.00 2.87
N GLU A 140 -8.47 10.30 2.71
CA GLU A 140 -9.45 11.31 2.27
C GLU A 140 -9.25 11.72 0.79
N SER A 141 -8.47 10.95 0.01
CA SER A 141 -8.17 11.24 -1.40
C SER A 141 -7.61 12.66 -1.65
N ASN A 142 -6.94 13.25 -0.65
CA ASN A 142 -6.35 14.56 -0.81
C ASN A 142 -5.00 14.45 -1.49
N GLU A 143 -4.69 15.41 -2.35
CA GLU A 143 -3.33 15.53 -2.88
C GLU A 143 -2.42 16.20 -1.86
N ILE A 144 -1.12 15.98 -2.01
CA ILE A 144 -0.12 16.72 -1.27
C ILE A 144 0.00 18.12 -1.87
N ASP A 145 -0.16 19.15 -1.04
CA ASP A 145 0.07 20.55 -1.37
C ASP A 145 1.53 20.94 -1.11
N ASN A 146 2.08 20.51 0.04
CA ASN A 146 3.41 20.91 0.48
C ASN A 146 4.12 19.78 1.24
N ILE A 147 5.44 19.66 1.05
CA ILE A 147 6.33 18.77 1.80
C ILE A 147 7.50 19.60 2.32
N ILE A 148 7.80 19.46 3.61
CA ILE A 148 8.97 20.05 4.25
C ILE A 148 9.73 18.96 4.99
N ILE A 149 11.05 18.94 4.86
CA ILE A 149 11.94 18.07 5.64
C ILE A 149 12.75 18.93 6.60
N PHE A 150 12.74 18.56 7.88
CA PHE A 150 13.46 19.26 8.94
C PHE A 150 14.60 18.42 9.49
N ASP A 151 15.63 19.10 9.99
CA ASP A 151 16.63 18.50 10.88
C ASP A 151 16.15 18.49 12.35
N LYS A 152 17.07 18.09 13.24
CA LYS A 152 16.87 18.04 14.69
C LYS A 152 16.65 19.39 15.36
N ASP A 153 17.15 20.46 14.75
CA ASP A 153 17.15 21.82 15.28
C ASP A 153 16.04 22.67 14.63
N ASP A 154 15.04 22.02 14.03
CA ASP A 154 13.92 22.62 13.28
C ASP A 154 14.33 23.41 12.02
N ASN A 155 15.55 23.22 11.49
CA ASN A 155 15.95 23.86 10.25
C ASN A 155 15.35 23.13 9.04
N GLU A 156 14.88 23.91 8.06
CA GLU A 156 14.38 23.39 6.78
C GLU A 156 15.55 22.88 5.91
N LEU A 157 15.61 21.57 5.69
CA LEU A 157 16.57 20.94 4.78
C LEU A 157 16.03 20.86 3.35
N TYR A 158 14.71 20.79 3.21
CA TYR A 158 14.04 20.66 1.92
C TYR A 158 12.61 21.16 1.98
N LYS A 159 12.14 21.72 0.86
CA LYS A 159 10.75 22.09 0.66
C LYS A 159 10.34 21.94 -0.80
N LYS A 160 9.16 21.36 -1.00
CA LYS A 160 8.48 21.26 -2.30
C LYS A 160 7.03 21.67 -2.12
N ARG A 161 6.59 22.61 -2.94
CA ARG A 161 5.18 22.97 -3.11
C ARG A 161 4.72 22.47 -4.47
N LYS A 162 3.46 22.03 -4.55
CA LYS A 162 2.80 21.71 -5.81
C LYS A 162 2.50 22.97 -6.61
#